data_AF-A0AAW0QNC9-F1
#
_entry.id   AF-A0AAW0QNC9-F1
#
_cell.length_a   1.000
_cell.length_b   1.000
_cell.length_c   1.000
_cell.angle_alpha   90.00
_cell.angle_beta   90.00
_cell.angle_gamma   90.00
#
_symmetry.space_group_name_H-M   'P 1'
#
loop_
_entity.id
_entity.type
_entity.pdbx_description
1 polymer ?
#
loop_
_entity_poly.entity_id
_entity_poly.type
_entity_poly.pdbx_seq_one_letter_code
_entity_poly.pdbx_strand_id
1 'polypeptide(L)'
;MADTMPLDRPVSPADRPQPRPVRSPARSAQIRIQNRRRAYLDKNPAYFQSLEHELADPLLYDTLIRRFQSPEDREKDGRKKGWSRVLELDLLRGEAKLSQLNESLSEGQENVSGQQQQQQQQLFGQQAHPAAAAATLPDLGEVLQDDVEANKPKSREEGQQKWKGFLQNRFILGHDEDFNYGPVDGNDALDDLERQDEEEAWFGDEEPSWFGEDEEEATAAKDKRRLRGETGLQDF
;
A
#
# COMPACT_ATOMS: atom_id res chain seq x y z
N MET A 1 12.45 -57.85 -6.09
CA MET A 1 12.74 -56.42 -5.94
C MET A 1 11.40 -55.75 -5.73
N ALA A 2 10.96 -55.64 -4.47
CA ALA A 2 9.74 -54.94 -4.12
C ALA A 2 10.16 -53.50 -3.78
N ASP A 3 9.76 -52.58 -4.65
CA ASP A 3 9.99 -51.14 -4.51
C ASP A 3 8.96 -50.63 -3.49
N THR A 4 9.40 -50.45 -2.25
CA THR A 4 8.58 -49.95 -1.16
C THR A 4 8.44 -48.44 -1.32
N MET A 5 7.28 -48.01 -1.82
CA MET A 5 6.85 -46.60 -1.76
C MET A 5 6.96 -46.08 -0.32
N PRO A 6 7.57 -44.91 -0.09
CA PRO A 6 7.69 -44.37 1.25
C PRO A 6 6.30 -43.98 1.74
N LEU A 7 5.91 -44.60 2.85
CA LEU A 7 4.68 -44.34 3.59
C LEU A 7 4.56 -42.84 3.91
N ASP A 8 3.33 -42.38 3.71
CA ASP A 8 2.81 -41.06 4.04
C ASP A 8 3.33 -40.58 5.40
N ARG A 9 4.02 -39.44 5.39
CA ARG A 9 4.62 -38.87 6.59
C ARG A 9 3.48 -38.20 7.36
N PRO A 10 3.19 -38.56 8.62
CA PRO A 10 2.12 -37.92 9.35
C PRO A 10 2.43 -36.42 9.46
N VAL A 11 1.56 -35.58 8.90
CA VAL A 11 1.63 -34.13 8.97
C VAL A 11 1.72 -33.75 10.44
N SER A 12 2.89 -33.28 10.86
CA SER A 12 3.10 -32.95 12.26
C SER A 12 2.22 -31.74 12.61
N PRO A 13 1.73 -31.59 13.85
CA PRO A 13 0.97 -30.39 14.24
C PRO A 13 1.78 -29.08 14.06
N ALA A 14 3.11 -29.19 13.88
CA ALA A 14 4.00 -28.09 13.51
C ALA A 14 3.97 -27.70 12.02
N ASP A 15 3.45 -28.56 11.13
CA ASP A 15 3.22 -28.25 9.71
C ASP A 15 1.89 -27.51 9.50
N ARG A 16 1.05 -27.40 10.54
CA ARG A 16 -0.15 -26.56 10.47
C ARG A 16 0.27 -25.09 10.57
N PRO A 17 -0.16 -24.22 9.63
CA PRO A 17 0.14 -22.80 9.71
C PRO A 17 -0.44 -22.26 11.02
N GLN A 18 0.42 -21.70 11.87
CA GLN A 18 -0.04 -21.13 13.13
C GLN A 18 -1.00 -19.95 12.85
N PRO A 19 -2.14 -19.87 13.57
CA PRO A 19 -3.07 -18.77 13.38
C PRO A 19 -2.36 -17.45 13.71
N ARG A 20 -2.61 -16.44 12.87
CA ARG A 20 -2.02 -15.11 13.09
C ARG A 20 -2.49 -14.57 14.45
N PRO A 21 -1.62 -13.90 15.22
CA PRO A 21 -2.05 -13.30 16.47
C PRO A 21 -3.18 -12.30 16.22
N VAL A 22 -4.18 -12.31 17.10
CA VAL A 22 -5.33 -11.39 17.01
C VAL A 22 -4.86 -9.94 17.10
N ARG A 23 -5.38 -9.08 16.22
CA ARG A 23 -5.03 -7.65 16.18
C ARG A 23 -5.68 -6.93 17.37
N SER A 24 -5.04 -5.86 17.87
CA SER A 24 -5.65 -5.01 18.90
C SER A 24 -6.92 -4.32 18.36
N PRO A 25 -7.92 -4.04 19.21
CA PRO A 25 -9.19 -3.45 18.77
C PRO A 25 -9.02 -2.06 18.14
N ALA A 26 -8.05 -1.27 18.61
CA ALA A 26 -7.71 0.01 18.00
C ALA A 26 -7.15 -0.15 16.58
N ARG A 27 -6.31 -1.16 16.37
CA ARG A 27 -5.70 -1.44 15.07
C ARG A 27 -6.74 -1.98 14.08
N SER A 28 -7.64 -2.86 14.51
CA SER A 28 -8.72 -3.35 13.64
C SER A 28 -9.69 -2.24 13.23
N ALA A 29 -10.05 -1.33 14.14
CA ALA A 29 -10.87 -0.16 13.79
C ALA A 29 -10.18 0.74 12.75
N GLN A 30 -8.88 0.99 12.90
CA GLN A 30 -8.10 1.76 11.91
C GLN A 30 -8.07 1.07 10.55
N ILE A 31 -7.89 -0.25 10.52
CA ILE A 31 -7.91 -1.03 9.27
C ILE A 31 -9.27 -0.94 8.59
N ARG A 32 -10.38 -1.01 9.33
CA ARG A 32 -11.72 -0.83 8.77
C ARG A 32 -11.88 0.53 8.10
N ILE A 33 -11.45 1.59 8.77
CA ILE A 33 -11.46 2.95 8.18
C ILE A 33 -10.63 2.99 6.89
N GLN A 34 -9.42 2.44 6.89
CA GLN A 34 -8.57 2.39 5.69
C GLN A 34 -9.20 1.59 4.55
N ASN A 35 -9.84 0.46 4.87
CA ASN A 35 -10.56 -0.37 3.89
C ASN A 35 -11.76 0.37 3.30
N ARG A 36 -12.57 1.04 4.12
CA ARG A 36 -13.69 1.88 3.67
C ARG A 36 -13.23 2.99 2.73
N ARG A 37 -12.15 3.69 3.10
CA ARG A 37 -11.55 4.75 2.28
C ARG A 37 -11.02 4.21 0.96
N ARG A 38 -10.41 3.02 0.95
CA ARG A 38 -9.96 2.36 -0.28
C ARG A 38 -11.14 2.00 -1.19
N ALA A 39 -12.19 1.39 -0.63
CA ALA A 39 -13.41 1.07 -1.37
C ALA A 39 -14.10 2.33 -1.93
N TYR A 40 -14.06 3.45 -1.20
CA TYR A 40 -14.55 4.73 -1.70
C TYR A 40 -13.75 5.20 -2.94
N LEU A 41 -12.42 5.13 -2.91
CA LEU A 41 -11.59 5.54 -4.04
C LEU A 41 -11.81 4.68 -5.28
N ASP A 42 -12.05 3.38 -5.10
CA ASP A 42 -12.35 2.47 -6.21
C ASP A 42 -13.69 2.83 -6.88
N LYS A 43 -14.68 3.24 -6.09
CA LYS A 43 -15.99 3.72 -6.58
C LYS A 43 -15.94 5.15 -7.15
N ASN A 44 -14.98 5.97 -6.73
CA ASN A 44 -14.89 7.40 -7.06
C ASN A 44 -13.57 7.76 -7.77
N PRO A 45 -13.38 7.33 -9.04
CA PRO A 45 -12.18 7.67 -9.81
C PRO A 45 -12.09 9.18 -10.12
N ALA A 46 -13.18 9.92 -9.97
CA ALA A 46 -13.24 11.37 -10.17
C ALA A 46 -12.34 12.15 -9.18
N TYR A 47 -12.08 11.60 -7.99
CA TYR A 47 -11.19 12.20 -7.00
C TYR A 47 -9.81 12.51 -7.61
N PHE A 48 -9.19 11.55 -8.30
CA PHE A 48 -7.88 11.73 -8.92
C PHE A 48 -7.81 12.79 -10.04
N GLN A 49 -8.95 13.24 -10.55
CA GLN A 49 -9.01 14.25 -11.62
C GLN A 49 -9.08 15.68 -11.07
N SER A 50 -9.16 15.84 -9.74
CA SER A 50 -9.19 17.16 -9.11
C SER A 50 -7.86 17.89 -9.25
N LEU A 51 -7.95 19.18 -9.57
CA LEU A 51 -6.81 20.10 -9.66
C LEU A 51 -6.30 20.54 -8.27
N GLU A 52 -7.09 20.27 -7.22
CA GLU A 52 -6.70 20.55 -5.83
C GLU A 52 -5.53 19.69 -5.37
N HIS A 53 -5.41 18.48 -5.91
CA HIS A 53 -4.33 17.58 -5.55
C HIS A 53 -2.94 18.11 -5.91
N GLU A 54 -2.81 19.03 -6.87
CA GLU A 54 -1.52 19.63 -7.21
C GLU A 54 -0.91 20.46 -6.07
N LEU A 55 -1.75 20.96 -5.15
CA LEU A 55 -1.29 21.68 -3.96
C LEU A 55 -0.83 20.77 -2.84
N ALA A 56 -1.21 19.49 -2.87
CA ALA A 56 -0.87 18.51 -1.83
C ALA A 56 0.64 18.45 -1.58
N ASP A 57 1.39 18.37 -2.68
CA ASP A 57 2.84 18.43 -2.70
C ASP A 57 3.28 19.05 -4.04
N PRO A 58 3.57 20.35 -4.06
CA PRO A 58 3.94 21.07 -5.27
C PRO A 58 5.25 20.57 -5.90
N LEU A 59 6.18 20.03 -5.11
CA LEU A 59 7.49 19.58 -5.57
C LEU A 59 7.39 18.16 -6.16
N LEU A 60 6.66 17.27 -5.50
CA LEU A 60 6.40 15.93 -6.02
C LEU A 60 5.61 15.99 -7.32
N TYR A 61 4.60 16.85 -7.42
CA TYR A 61 3.86 17.04 -8.67
C TYR A 61 4.76 17.57 -9.80
N ASP A 62 5.68 18.51 -9.50
CA ASP A 62 6.60 19.06 -10.49
C ASP A 62 7.54 17.99 -11.06
N THR A 63 8.09 17.15 -10.18
CA THR A 63 9.02 16.09 -10.56
C THR A 63 8.36 14.93 -11.30
N LEU A 64 7.18 14.49 -10.86
CA LEU A 64 6.49 13.32 -11.43
C LEU A 64 5.66 13.65 -12.67
N ILE A 65 4.99 14.80 -12.69
CA ILE A 65 4.03 15.17 -13.74
C ILE A 65 4.60 16.27 -14.63
N ARG A 66 4.94 17.43 -14.04
CA ARG A 66 5.31 18.62 -14.82
C ARG A 66 6.56 18.40 -15.64
N ARG A 67 7.54 17.59 -15.20
CA ARG A 67 8.74 17.24 -15.98
C ARG A 67 8.43 16.60 -17.34
N PHE A 68 7.37 15.79 -17.44
CA PHE A 68 6.99 15.07 -18.67
C PHE A 68 5.92 15.79 -19.50
N GLN A 69 5.43 16.93 -19.02
CA GLN A 69 4.43 17.70 -19.71
C GLN A 69 5.07 18.50 -20.87
N SER A 70 4.41 18.52 -22.03
CA SER A 70 4.84 19.37 -23.15
C SER A 70 4.53 20.85 -22.85
N PRO A 71 5.24 21.82 -23.47
CA PRO A 71 4.92 23.24 -23.34
C PRO A 71 3.47 23.55 -23.74
N GLU A 72 2.96 22.92 -24.80
CA GLU A 72 1.58 23.10 -25.27
C GLU A 72 0.54 22.60 -24.25
N ASP A 73 0.82 21.47 -23.61
CA ASP A 73 -0.06 20.93 -22.57
C ASP A 73 -0.06 21.83 -21.33
N ARG A 74 1.09 22.42 -20.98
CA ARG A 74 1.17 23.39 -19.87
C ARG A 74 0.33 24.64 -20.14
N GLU A 75 0.31 25.14 -21.36
CA GLU A 75 -0.53 26.28 -21.73
C GLU A 75 -2.03 25.92 -21.69
N LYS A 76 -2.40 24.73 -22.16
CA LYS A 76 -3.79 24.24 -22.06
C LYS A 76 -4.21 24.10 -20.60
N ASP A 77 -3.37 23.52 -19.76
CA ASP A 77 -3.63 23.38 -18.34
C ASP A 77 -3.66 24.72 -17.63
N GLY A 78 -2.73 25.63 -17.92
CA GLY A 78 -2.72 26.99 -17.38
C GLY A 78 -3.97 27.77 -17.78
N ARG A 79 -4.44 27.63 -19.03
CA ARG A 79 -5.71 28.20 -19.49
C ARG A 79 -6.92 27.59 -18.77
N LYS A 80 -6.93 26.28 -18.53
CA LYS A 80 -8.01 25.57 -17.83
C LYS A 80 -8.07 25.94 -16.34
N LYS A 81 -6.92 26.05 -15.69
CA LYS A 81 -6.77 26.39 -14.26
C LYS A 81 -7.02 27.87 -13.99
N GLY A 82 -6.71 28.72 -14.95
CA GLY A 82 -6.75 30.17 -14.81
C GLY A 82 -5.52 30.72 -14.09
N TRP A 83 -5.27 32.01 -14.30
CA TRP A 83 -4.06 32.69 -13.84
C TRP A 83 -3.91 32.70 -12.31
N SER A 84 -5.01 32.83 -11.56
CA SER A 84 -4.98 32.83 -10.09
C SER A 84 -4.36 31.56 -9.54
N ARG A 85 -4.75 30.40 -10.07
CA ARG A 85 -4.29 29.11 -9.58
C ARG A 85 -2.85 28.82 -9.99
N VAL A 86 -2.46 29.23 -11.20
CA VAL A 86 -1.06 29.13 -11.64
C VAL A 86 -0.15 29.94 -10.71
N LEU A 87 -0.57 31.14 -10.31
CA LEU A 87 0.19 31.97 -9.38
C LEU A 87 0.29 31.36 -7.98
N GLU A 88 -0.79 30.79 -7.45
CA GLU A 88 -0.79 30.09 -6.16
C GLU A 88 0.18 28.91 -6.16
N LEU A 89 0.14 28.07 -7.20
CA LEU A 89 1.07 26.95 -7.37
C LEU A 89 2.51 27.41 -7.51
N ASP A 90 2.77 28.48 -8.25
CA ASP A 90 4.12 29.02 -8.43
C ASP A 90 4.66 29.63 -7.13
N LEU A 91 3.80 30.28 -6.32
CA LEU A 91 4.15 30.78 -5.00
C LEU A 91 4.54 29.63 -4.06
N LEU A 92 3.66 28.63 -3.91
CA LEU A 92 3.92 27.49 -3.02
C LEU A 92 5.14 26.67 -3.46
N ARG A 93 5.35 26.50 -4.77
CA ARG A 93 6.58 25.86 -5.28
C ARG A 93 7.82 26.68 -4.95
N GLY A 94 7.73 28.01 -5.05
CA GLY A 94 8.79 28.93 -4.67
C GLY A 94 9.12 28.80 -3.19
N GLU A 95 8.11 28.82 -2.33
CA GLU A 95 8.25 28.67 -0.88
C GLU A 95 8.86 27.31 -0.50
N ALA A 96 8.33 26.22 -1.04
CA ALA A 96 8.85 24.87 -0.76
C ALA A 96 10.32 24.73 -1.19
N LYS A 97 10.69 25.28 -2.34
CA LYS A 97 12.08 25.27 -2.81
C LYS A 97 13.00 26.12 -1.93
N LEU A 98 12.52 27.27 -1.44
CA LEU A 98 13.28 28.11 -0.51
C LEU A 98 13.46 27.42 0.84
N SER A 99 12.43 26.74 1.35
CA SER A 99 12.52 25.95 2.59
C SER A 99 13.56 24.84 2.46
N GLN A 100 13.58 24.09 1.35
CA GLN A 100 14.60 23.06 1.11
C GLN A 100 16.01 23.64 1.04
N LEU A 101 16.18 24.78 0.36
CA LEU A 101 17.48 25.45 0.32
C LEU A 101 17.90 25.91 1.72
N ASN A 102 16.97 26.46 2.50
CA ASN A 102 17.22 26.88 3.87
C ASN A 102 17.59 25.71 4.78
N GLU A 103 16.91 24.58 4.65
CA GLU A 103 17.21 23.33 5.37
C GLU A 103 18.60 22.82 5.02
N SER A 104 18.95 22.72 3.73
CA SER A 104 20.28 22.31 3.28
C SER A 104 21.40 23.25 3.78
N LEU A 105 21.10 24.55 3.92
CA LEU A 105 22.03 25.52 4.51
C LEU A 105 22.20 25.30 6.02
N SER A 106 21.11 25.02 6.74
CA SER A 106 21.19 24.70 8.17
C SER A 106 21.94 23.40 8.46
N GLU A 107 21.67 22.34 7.69
CA GLU A 107 22.38 21.06 7.78
C GLU A 107 23.89 21.23 7.48
N GLY A 108 24.23 22.10 6.53
CA GLY A 108 25.61 22.48 6.24
C GLY A 108 26.30 23.22 7.40
N GLN A 109 25.58 24.05 8.16
CA GLN A 109 26.11 24.77 9.32
C GLN A 109 26.25 23.88 10.57
N GLU A 110 25.35 22.93 10.79
CA GLU A 110 25.47 21.96 11.88
C GLU A 110 26.63 20.98 11.67
N ASN A 111 26.88 20.55 10.42
CA ASN A 111 28.01 19.68 10.09
C ASN A 111 29.39 20.35 10.31
N VAL A 112 29.52 21.66 10.05
CA VAL A 112 30.77 22.40 10.33
C VAL A 112 31.00 22.60 11.84
N SER A 113 29.92 22.72 12.62
CA SER A 113 29.97 22.89 14.07
C SER A 113 30.21 21.56 14.81
N GLY A 114 29.66 20.46 14.31
CA GLY A 114 29.86 19.10 14.82
C GLY A 114 31.27 18.56 14.60
N GLN A 115 31.94 18.97 13.52
CA GLN A 115 33.34 18.61 13.26
C GLN A 115 34.34 19.30 14.21
N GLN A 116 34.01 20.48 14.77
CA GLN A 116 34.88 21.14 15.76
C GLN A 116 34.73 20.61 17.19
N GLN A 117 33.61 19.97 17.53
CA GLN A 117 33.40 19.41 18.88
C GLN A 117 33.93 17.97 19.05
N GLN A 118 34.18 17.23 17.98
CA GLN A 118 34.72 15.86 18.08
C GLN A 118 36.23 15.78 18.34
N GLN A 119 36.97 16.89 18.30
CA GLN A 119 38.41 16.90 18.59
C GLN A 119 38.76 17.23 20.05
N GLN A 120 37.78 17.51 20.92
CA GLN A 120 38.01 17.77 22.35
C GLN A 120 37.41 16.74 23.33
N GLN A 121 36.82 15.65 22.84
CA GLN A 121 36.36 14.54 23.70
C GLN A 121 37.13 13.25 23.42
N GLN A 122 38.45 13.29 23.65
CA GLN A 122 39.26 12.09 23.90
C GLN A 122 40.01 12.23 25.22
N LEU A 123 39.29 12.54 26.30
CA LEU A 123 39.76 12.29 27.65
C LEU A 123 38.60 12.46 28.63
N PHE A 124 37.72 11.45 28.78
CA PHE A 124 37.09 11.09 30.07
C PHE A 124 36.06 9.96 29.87
N GLY A 125 36.29 8.85 30.59
CA GLY A 125 35.23 8.12 31.28
C GLY A 125 34.22 7.31 30.47
N GLN A 126 34.45 5.99 30.41
CA GLN A 126 33.39 5.00 30.30
C GLN A 126 32.30 5.25 31.34
N GLN A 127 31.03 5.35 30.90
CA GLN A 127 29.89 4.79 31.61
C GLN A 127 28.66 4.71 30.71
N ALA A 128 28.04 3.53 30.71
CA ALA A 128 26.88 3.15 29.93
C ALA A 128 25.58 3.73 30.52
N HIS A 129 24.64 4.12 29.66
CA HIS A 129 23.24 4.33 30.02
C HIS A 129 22.32 3.43 29.16
N PRO A 130 21.23 2.89 29.73
CA PRO A 130 20.35 1.92 29.08
C PRO A 130 19.35 2.58 28.13
N ALA A 131 19.07 1.87 27.03
CA ALA A 131 18.14 2.23 25.98
C ALA A 131 16.67 2.18 26.47
N ALA A 132 16.01 3.34 26.51
CA ALA A 132 14.56 3.44 26.52
C ALA A 132 14.07 3.54 25.08
N ALA A 133 13.35 2.53 24.63
CA ALA A 133 12.73 2.46 23.31
C ALA A 133 11.58 3.46 23.22
N ALA A 134 11.88 4.69 22.79
CA ALA A 134 10.90 5.57 22.19
C ALA A 134 10.83 5.20 20.70
N ALA A 135 9.70 4.61 20.30
CA ALA A 135 9.40 4.33 18.91
C ALA A 135 9.24 5.65 18.14
N THR A 136 10.32 6.14 17.55
CA THR A 136 10.29 7.16 16.52
C THR A 136 9.60 6.56 15.31
N LEU A 137 8.38 7.03 15.03
CA LEU A 137 7.70 6.81 13.76
C LEU A 137 8.60 7.35 12.63
N PRO A 138 8.74 6.64 11.49
CA PRO A 138 9.42 7.24 10.35
C PRO A 138 8.57 8.40 9.84
N ASP A 139 9.18 9.58 9.87
CA ASP A 139 8.74 10.76 9.16
C ASP A 139 8.54 10.42 7.67
N LEU A 140 7.38 10.78 7.13
CA LEU A 140 7.03 10.53 5.72
C LEU A 140 7.78 11.47 4.76
N GLY A 141 8.65 12.36 5.27
CA GLY A 141 9.52 13.26 4.50
C GLY A 141 10.98 12.79 4.36
N GLU A 142 11.49 11.97 5.27
CA GLU A 142 12.90 11.56 5.29
C GLU A 142 13.14 10.22 4.55
N VAL A 143 12.81 10.20 3.26
CA VAL A 143 13.25 9.13 2.34
C VAL A 143 14.33 9.68 1.42
N LEU A 144 15.59 9.52 1.87
CA LEU A 144 16.76 9.26 1.04
C LEU A 144 17.03 10.27 -0.10
N GLN A 145 17.69 11.38 0.22
CA GLN A 145 18.35 12.24 -0.79
C GLN A 145 19.39 11.50 -1.65
N ASP A 146 19.83 10.30 -1.25
CA ASP A 146 20.83 9.51 -1.98
C ASP A 146 20.26 8.66 -3.14
N ASP A 147 18.94 8.55 -3.32
CA ASP A 147 18.30 7.73 -4.39
C ASP A 147 17.39 8.54 -5.34
N VAL A 148 17.46 9.87 -5.31
CA VAL A 148 16.59 10.75 -6.11
C VAL A 148 16.79 10.56 -7.62
N GLU A 149 17.99 10.15 -8.07
CA GLU A 149 18.25 9.89 -9.50
C GLU A 149 17.69 8.54 -9.98
N ALA A 150 17.71 7.51 -9.13
CA ALA A 150 17.25 6.16 -9.46
C ALA A 150 15.71 6.02 -9.39
N ASN A 151 15.05 6.84 -8.56
CA ASN A 151 13.60 6.85 -8.40
C ASN A 151 12.86 7.87 -9.28
N LYS A 152 13.57 8.67 -10.10
CA LYS A 152 12.96 9.49 -11.14
C LYS A 152 12.16 8.58 -12.08
N PRO A 153 10.86 8.83 -12.30
CA PRO A 153 10.07 8.02 -13.22
C PRO A 153 10.70 8.10 -14.62
N LYS A 154 10.80 6.95 -15.29
CA LYS A 154 11.41 6.88 -16.63
C LYS A 154 10.42 7.29 -17.72
N SER A 155 9.13 7.30 -17.39
CA SER A 155 8.02 7.60 -18.29
C SER A 155 6.99 8.49 -17.62
N ARG A 156 6.25 9.25 -18.44
CA ARG A 156 5.05 10.00 -18.03
C ARG A 156 4.05 9.11 -17.30
N GLU A 157 3.87 7.88 -17.77
CA GLU A 157 2.90 6.93 -17.20
C GLU A 157 3.32 6.48 -15.80
N GLU A 158 4.60 6.18 -15.60
CA GLU A 158 5.14 5.83 -14.28
C GLU A 158 5.01 7.00 -13.31
N GLY A 159 5.26 8.23 -13.77
CA GLY A 159 5.06 9.44 -12.97
C GLY A 159 3.59 9.62 -12.54
N GLN A 160 2.65 9.37 -13.46
CA GLN A 160 1.22 9.39 -13.16
C GLN A 160 0.80 8.30 -12.17
N GLN A 161 1.34 7.09 -12.30
CA GLN A 161 1.07 5.99 -11.37
C GLN A 161 1.62 6.28 -9.97
N LYS A 162 2.85 6.78 -9.86
CA LYS A 162 3.45 7.20 -8.59
C LYS A 162 2.66 8.33 -7.94
N TRP A 163 2.25 9.32 -8.73
CA TRP A 163 1.39 10.41 -8.25
C TRP A 163 0.04 9.91 -7.75
N LYS A 164 -0.61 9.02 -8.52
CA LYS A 164 -1.87 8.39 -8.11
C LYS A 164 -1.70 7.59 -6.81
N GLY A 165 -0.62 6.82 -6.68
CA GLY A 165 -0.30 6.06 -5.46
C GLY A 165 -0.06 6.97 -4.25
N PHE A 166 0.62 8.10 -4.44
CA PHE A 166 0.77 9.12 -3.41
C PHE A 166 -0.61 9.65 -2.95
N LEU A 167 -1.48 10.04 -3.89
CA LEU A 167 -2.82 10.53 -3.55
C LEU A 167 -3.70 9.46 -2.88
N GLN A 168 -3.58 8.20 -3.31
CA GLN A 168 -4.25 7.07 -2.66
C GLN A 168 -3.81 6.93 -1.20
N ASN A 169 -2.50 6.90 -0.95
CA ASN A 169 -1.96 6.75 0.39
C ASN A 169 -2.34 7.95 1.28
N ARG A 170 -2.23 9.18 0.75
CA ARG A 170 -2.67 10.40 1.43
C ARG A 170 -4.12 10.30 1.87
N PHE A 171 -5.01 9.89 0.97
CA PHE A 171 -6.43 9.75 1.26
C PHE A 171 -6.72 8.65 2.27
N ILE A 172 -6.13 7.45 2.11
CA ILE A 172 -6.34 6.30 2.99
C ILE A 172 -5.90 6.62 4.41
N LEU A 173 -4.74 7.25 4.57
CA LEU A 173 -4.20 7.64 5.88
C LEU A 173 -4.99 8.79 6.53
N GLY A 174 -5.72 9.59 5.76
CA GLY A 174 -6.52 10.70 6.28
C GLY A 174 -5.79 12.04 6.29
N HIS A 175 -4.76 12.19 5.47
CA HIS A 175 -3.97 13.42 5.36
C HIS A 175 -4.55 14.41 4.34
N ASP A 176 -5.74 14.15 3.78
CA ASP A 176 -6.42 15.12 2.94
C ASP A 176 -7.34 16.02 3.78
N GLU A 177 -6.80 17.14 4.26
CA GLU A 177 -7.52 18.08 5.14
C GLU A 177 -8.72 18.74 4.47
N ASP A 178 -8.71 18.83 3.13
CA ASP A 178 -9.80 19.44 2.35
C ASP A 178 -10.99 18.50 2.16
N PHE A 179 -10.82 17.20 2.43
CA PHE A 179 -11.86 16.19 2.23
C PHE A 179 -12.64 15.89 3.52
N ASN A 180 -13.97 15.91 3.43
CA ASN A 180 -14.81 15.49 4.55
C ASN A 180 -14.92 13.96 4.62
N TYR A 181 -14.16 13.35 5.52
CA TYR A 181 -14.15 11.89 5.73
C TYR A 181 -15.36 11.32 6.46
N GLY A 182 -16.14 12.15 7.18
CA GLY A 182 -17.32 11.68 7.93
C GLY A 182 -18.26 10.74 7.16
N PRO A 183 -18.72 11.08 5.93
CA PRO A 183 -19.58 10.21 5.13
C PRO A 183 -18.90 8.95 4.59
N VAL A 184 -17.57 8.85 4.61
CA VAL A 184 -16.82 7.69 4.14
C VAL A 184 -16.51 6.76 5.31
N ASP A 185 -15.97 7.31 6.40
CA ASP A 185 -15.52 6.55 7.56
C ASP A 185 -16.69 5.95 8.34
N GLY A 186 -17.86 6.58 8.32
CA GLY A 186 -19.07 6.09 8.98
C GLY A 186 -19.98 5.21 8.09
N ASN A 187 -19.56 4.91 6.85
CA ASN A 187 -20.41 4.19 5.91
C ASN A 187 -20.08 2.69 5.86
N ASP A 188 -20.87 1.91 6.59
CA ASP A 188 -20.73 0.45 6.64
C ASP A 188 -21.02 -0.22 5.28
N ALA A 189 -21.69 0.45 4.34
CA ALA A 189 -21.87 -0.07 2.98
C ALA A 189 -20.57 -0.08 2.15
N LEU A 190 -19.49 0.52 2.66
CA LEU A 190 -18.15 0.44 2.07
C LEU A 190 -17.31 -0.70 2.66
N ASP A 191 -17.83 -1.44 3.64
CA ASP A 191 -17.21 -2.68 4.17
C ASP A 191 -17.40 -3.87 3.22
N ASP A 192 -17.41 -3.62 1.91
CA ASP A 192 -17.55 -4.65 0.89
C ASP A 192 -16.40 -5.67 0.96
N LEU A 193 -15.20 -5.22 1.35
CA LEU A 193 -14.04 -6.10 1.56
C LEU A 193 -14.18 -6.99 2.80
N GLU A 194 -14.74 -6.48 3.91
CA GLU A 194 -14.98 -7.32 5.10
C GLU A 194 -16.01 -8.41 4.77
N ARG A 195 -17.04 -8.07 3.97
CA ARG A 195 -18.04 -9.04 3.49
C ARG A 195 -17.44 -10.11 2.56
N GLN A 196 -16.59 -9.72 1.62
CA GLN A 196 -15.92 -10.67 0.72
C GLN A 196 -14.92 -11.57 1.44
N ASP A 197 -14.14 -11.03 2.38
CA ASP A 197 -13.20 -11.81 3.19
C ASP A 197 -13.95 -12.83 4.08
N GLU A 198 -15.10 -12.45 4.65
CA GLU A 198 -15.99 -13.35 5.40
C GLU A 198 -16.57 -14.46 4.51
N GLU A 199 -16.99 -14.12 3.30
CA GLU A 199 -17.46 -15.08 2.30
C GLU A 199 -16.35 -16.05 1.88
N GLU A 200 -15.15 -15.57 1.51
CA GLU A 200 -14.01 -16.41 1.13
C GLU A 200 -13.54 -17.32 2.27
N ALA A 201 -13.52 -16.82 3.52
CA ALA A 201 -13.21 -17.64 4.68
C ALA A 201 -14.23 -18.77 4.86
N TRP A 202 -15.53 -18.47 4.66
CA TRP A 202 -16.59 -19.47 4.71
C TRP A 202 -16.47 -20.51 3.58
N PHE A 203 -16.16 -20.08 2.35
CA PHE A 203 -15.91 -20.98 1.21
C PHE A 203 -14.62 -21.80 1.35
N GLY A 204 -13.60 -21.27 2.03
CA GLY A 204 -12.33 -21.98 2.27
C GLY A 204 -12.43 -23.03 3.38
N ASP A 205 -13.27 -22.79 4.38
CA ASP A 205 -13.58 -23.75 5.45
C ASP A 205 -14.60 -24.81 5.00
N GLU A 206 -15.44 -24.52 3.99
CA GLU A 206 -16.20 -25.54 3.27
C GLU A 206 -15.26 -26.34 2.34
N GLU A 207 -14.67 -27.42 2.84
CA GLU A 207 -14.14 -28.45 1.94
C GLU A 207 -15.28 -28.89 1.00
N PRO A 208 -15.12 -28.78 -0.33
CA PRO A 208 -16.17 -29.18 -1.26
C PRO A 208 -16.60 -30.60 -0.93
N SER A 209 -17.91 -30.88 -0.86
CA SER A 209 -18.44 -32.23 -0.60
C SER A 209 -17.92 -33.31 -1.58
N TRP A 210 -17.26 -32.93 -2.68
CA TRP A 210 -16.57 -33.84 -3.60
C TRP A 210 -15.15 -34.24 -3.15
N PHE A 211 -14.61 -33.61 -2.12
CA PHE A 211 -13.28 -33.89 -1.53
C PHE A 211 -13.35 -34.86 -0.34
N GLY A 212 -14.54 -35.10 0.19
CA GLY A 212 -14.77 -35.89 1.40
C GLY A 212 -15.79 -37.00 1.19
N GLU A 213 -15.57 -37.88 0.21
CA GLU A 213 -16.18 -39.21 0.09
C GLU A 213 -15.58 -39.83 -1.19
N ASP A 214 -14.43 -40.51 -1.11
CA ASP A 214 -14.03 -41.65 -1.99
C ASP A 214 -12.52 -42.03 -2.01
N GLU A 215 -11.65 -41.56 -1.10
CA GLU A 215 -10.28 -42.14 -1.02
C GLU A 215 -10.11 -43.30 -0.03
N GLU A 216 -10.98 -43.46 0.98
CA GLU A 216 -10.94 -44.63 1.88
C GLU A 216 -11.89 -45.77 1.50
N GLU A 217 -12.85 -45.56 0.58
CA GLU A 217 -13.73 -46.64 0.08
C GLU A 217 -13.36 -47.15 -1.33
N ALA A 218 -12.29 -46.62 -1.95
CA ALA A 218 -11.82 -47.09 -3.26
C ALA A 218 -11.16 -48.49 -3.24
N THR A 219 -10.98 -49.11 -2.06
CA THR A 219 -10.50 -50.50 -1.95
C THR A 219 -11.56 -51.52 -1.52
N ALA A 220 -12.78 -51.09 -1.15
CA ALA A 220 -13.85 -51.99 -0.68
C ALA A 220 -15.14 -51.94 -1.51
N ALA A 221 -15.43 -50.87 -2.26
CA ALA A 221 -16.71 -50.72 -2.97
C ALA A 221 -16.64 -51.01 -4.49
N LYS A 222 -15.70 -51.84 -4.95
CA LYS A 222 -15.53 -52.16 -6.38
C LYS A 222 -16.63 -53.02 -7.01
N ASP A 223 -17.77 -53.25 -6.37
CA ASP A 223 -18.71 -54.28 -6.82
C ASP A 223 -20.19 -53.89 -6.98
N LYS A 224 -20.65 -52.68 -6.65
CA LYS A 224 -22.08 -52.34 -6.86
C LYS A 224 -22.34 -50.89 -7.20
N ARG A 225 -22.00 -50.49 -8.43
CA ARG A 225 -22.77 -49.49 -9.19
C ARG A 225 -22.33 -49.55 -10.65
N ARG A 226 -22.87 -50.54 -11.37
CA ARG A 226 -22.89 -50.52 -12.84
C ARG A 226 -23.77 -49.33 -13.26
N LEU A 227 -23.14 -48.21 -13.55
CA LEU A 227 -23.76 -47.06 -14.21
C LEU A 227 -24.21 -47.55 -15.60
N ARG A 228 -25.50 -47.85 -15.77
CA ARG A 228 -26.08 -48.07 -17.09
C ARG A 228 -26.21 -46.70 -17.75
N GLY A 229 -25.18 -46.28 -18.47
CA GLY A 229 -25.30 -45.24 -19.47
C GLY A 229 -26.08 -45.80 -20.65
N GLU A 230 -27.35 -45.41 -20.80
CA GLU A 230 -28.08 -45.60 -22.04
C GLU A 230 -27.50 -44.63 -23.09
N THR A 231 -26.50 -45.07 -23.85
CA THR A 231 -26.12 -44.41 -25.09
C THR A 231 -27.16 -44.72 -26.15
N GLY A 232 -28.20 -43.88 -26.23
CA GLY A 232 -29.14 -43.85 -27.35
C GLY A 232 -28.57 -43.11 -28.56
N LEU A 233 -27.59 -43.70 -29.25
CA LEU A 233 -27.36 -43.38 -30.66
C LEU A 233 -28.41 -44.13 -31.48
N GLN A 234 -29.38 -43.43 -32.04
CA GLN A 234 -30.18 -43.94 -33.17
C GLN A 234 -29.72 -43.21 -34.43
N ASP A 235 -28.99 -43.93 -35.28
CA ASP A 235 -28.91 -43.67 -36.71
C ASP A 235 -30.33 -43.75 -37.30
N PHE A 236 -30.81 -42.66 -37.90
CA PHE A 236 -31.64 -42.64 -39.12
C PHE A 236 -31.52 -41.27 -39.81
#